data_AF-A0A6M8UBQ5-F1
#
_entry.id   AF-A0A6M8UBQ5-F1
#
_cell.length_a   1.000
_cell.length_b   1.000
_cell.length_c   1.000
_cell.angle_alpha   90.00
_cell.angle_beta   90.00
_cell.angle_gamma   90.00
#
_symmetry.space_group_name_H-M   'P 1'
#
loop_
_entity.id
_entity.type
_entity.pdbx_description
1 polymer ?
#
loop_
_entity_poly.entity_id
_entity_poly.type
_entity_poly.pdbx_seq_one_letter_code
_entity_poly.pdbx_strand_id
1 'polypeptide(L)'
;MIVKRSVTGSIARALAGMVILSLIGTGLALVTLLSSQRDAEAINIAGSLRMQSYRLAWDRATHSRDLPTDLQHYQQSLDEPALSALEHFYVPAQVTARYRQLKTEWPGLRSELLDTNAANYPQQVRSYVDTLERFVLELQRYAELKMHLVVASSLVGFIAIITLAGWTIRQTRRQIVMPLNKLATASGYLQHGNFHYPALDTALPNELGVLASAFQRMAQKLQQHTLLLEQHAQQQQHQLILMEERAAIAEELHDALAQALSFLGIQLTLLKRRIGDRDPKAEAIIADLEHALDASWHQLRELLATFRSTH
;
A
#
# COMPACT_ATOMS: atom_id res chain seq x y z
N MET A 1 9.52 -16.27 -6.96
CA MET A 1 8.31 -15.94 -6.17
C MET A 1 7.60 -14.81 -6.90
N ILE A 2 6.36 -15.02 -7.36
CA ILE A 2 5.61 -14.07 -8.21
C ILE A 2 4.84 -13.10 -7.31
N VAL A 3 4.86 -11.81 -7.63
CA VAL A 3 4.08 -10.77 -6.95
C VAL A 3 2.60 -11.09 -7.11
N LYS A 4 1.90 -11.39 -6.01
CA LYS A 4 0.46 -11.74 -6.05
C LYS A 4 -0.45 -10.51 -6.11
N ARG A 5 -0.03 -9.40 -5.49
CA ARG A 5 -0.77 -8.15 -5.42
C ARG A 5 0.20 -6.98 -5.56
N SER A 6 0.17 -6.31 -6.71
CA SER A 6 0.99 -5.13 -6.92
C SER A 6 0.56 -3.97 -6.03
N VAL A 7 1.53 -3.28 -5.42
CA VAL A 7 1.32 -2.05 -4.65
C VAL A 7 0.57 -1.01 -5.48
N THR A 8 1.05 -0.71 -6.69
CA THR A 8 0.45 0.28 -7.58
C THR A 8 -1.00 -0.06 -7.90
N GLY A 9 -1.28 -1.33 -8.21
CA GLY A 9 -2.64 -1.80 -8.49
C GLY A 9 -3.59 -1.75 -7.27
N SER A 10 -3.06 -1.88 -6.05
CA SER A 10 -3.86 -1.71 -4.83
C SER A 10 -4.25 -0.26 -4.57
N ILE A 11 -3.29 0.67 -4.70
CA ILE A 11 -3.51 2.10 -4.53
C ILE A 11 -4.44 2.63 -5.63
N ALA A 12 -4.21 2.25 -6.88
CA ALA A 12 -5.03 2.68 -8.01
C ALA A 12 -6.51 2.27 -7.85
N ARG A 13 -6.79 1.04 -7.38
CA ARG A 13 -8.16 0.59 -7.10
C ARG A 13 -8.82 1.36 -5.98
N ALA A 14 -8.08 1.69 -4.91
CA ALA A 14 -8.61 2.48 -3.82
C ALA A 14 -8.95 3.92 -4.26
N LEU A 15 -8.04 4.56 -5.00
CA LEU A 15 -8.27 5.90 -5.57
C LEU A 15 -9.46 5.91 -6.55
N ALA A 16 -9.51 4.94 -7.47
CA ALA A 16 -10.63 4.78 -8.38
C ALA A 16 -11.95 4.59 -7.62
N GLY A 17 -11.94 3.79 -6.56
CA GLY A 17 -13.11 3.63 -5.68
C GLY A 17 -13.58 4.94 -5.05
N MET A 18 -12.66 5.76 -4.54
CA MET A 18 -12.99 7.09 -3.98
C MET A 18 -13.57 8.03 -5.04
N VAL A 19 -12.97 8.06 -6.24
CA VAL A 19 -13.44 8.90 -7.35
C VAL A 19 -14.82 8.47 -7.82
N ILE A 20 -15.06 7.17 -7.97
CA ILE A 20 -16.38 6.62 -8.35
C ILE A 20 -17.44 6.99 -7.31
N LEU A 21 -17.15 6.81 -6.02
CA LEU A 21 -18.04 7.20 -4.92
C LEU A 21 -18.38 8.70 -4.97
N SER A 22 -17.37 9.54 -5.18
CA SER A 22 -17.54 10.99 -5.30
C SER A 22 -18.39 11.38 -6.52
N LEU A 23 -18.14 10.77 -7.68
CA LEU A 23 -18.87 11.02 -8.92
C LEU A 23 -20.34 10.59 -8.80
N ILE A 24 -20.61 9.43 -8.19
CA ILE A 24 -21.98 8.97 -7.97
C ILE A 24 -22.73 9.93 -7.03
N GLY A 25 -22.12 10.30 -5.90
CA GLY A 25 -22.74 11.23 -4.94
C GLY A 25 -23.01 12.61 -5.56
N THR A 26 -22.03 13.17 -6.26
CA THR A 26 -22.16 14.47 -6.93
C THR A 26 -23.15 14.42 -8.09
N GLY A 27 -23.16 13.33 -8.87
CA GLY A 27 -24.11 13.12 -9.96
C GLY A 27 -25.55 13.03 -9.46
N LEU A 28 -25.79 12.30 -8.37
CA LEU A 28 -27.11 12.22 -7.74
C LEU A 28 -27.57 13.59 -7.21
N ALA A 29 -26.69 14.33 -6.54
CA ALA A 29 -26.97 15.68 -6.07
C ALA A 29 -27.32 16.63 -7.23
N LEU A 30 -26.55 16.57 -8.33
CA LEU A 30 -26.75 17.41 -9.50
C LEU A 30 -28.07 17.10 -10.21
N VAL A 31 -28.39 15.82 -10.45
CA VAL A 31 -29.66 15.42 -11.06
C VAL A 31 -30.85 15.88 -10.20
N THR A 32 -30.73 15.75 -8.88
CA THR A 32 -31.79 16.21 -7.96
C THR A 32 -31.93 17.74 -7.99
N LEU A 33 -30.82 18.47 -8.00
CA LEU A 33 -30.82 19.94 -8.11
C LEU A 33 -31.46 20.42 -9.42
N LEU A 34 -31.13 19.78 -10.55
CA LEU A 34 -31.75 20.08 -11.84
C LEU A 34 -33.25 19.76 -11.83
N SER A 35 -33.66 18.68 -11.16
CA SER A 35 -35.08 18.35 -10.99
C SER A 35 -35.82 19.37 -10.10
N SER A 36 -35.12 20.02 -9.16
CA SER A 36 -35.69 21.00 -8.24
C SER A 36 -36.21 22.27 -8.93
N GLN A 37 -35.69 22.62 -10.12
CA GLN A 37 -36.25 23.72 -10.91
C GLN A 37 -37.70 23.44 -11.33
N ARG A 38 -37.97 22.19 -11.75
CA ARG A 38 -39.32 21.75 -12.12
C ARG A 38 -40.24 21.66 -10.90
N ASP A 39 -39.71 21.35 -9.72
CA ASP A 39 -40.49 21.36 -8.49
C ASP A 39 -41.00 22.77 -8.15
N ALA A 40 -40.11 23.78 -8.26
CA ALA A 40 -40.49 25.17 -8.02
C ALA A 40 -41.56 25.66 -9.03
N GLU A 41 -41.42 25.26 -10.30
CA GLU A 41 -42.41 25.54 -11.34
C GLU A 41 -43.77 24.89 -11.04
N ALA A 42 -43.79 23.59 -10.69
CA ALA A 42 -45.00 22.87 -10.34
C ALA A 42 -45.70 23.48 -9.11
N ILE A 43 -44.95 23.86 -8.08
CA ILE A 43 -45.48 24.56 -6.89
C ILE A 43 -46.08 25.91 -7.29
N ASN A 44 -45.42 26.67 -8.17
CA ASN A 44 -45.90 27.97 -8.63
C ASN A 44 -47.20 27.84 -9.43
N ILE A 45 -47.26 26.90 -10.38
CA ILE A 45 -48.47 26.63 -11.17
C ILE A 45 -49.61 26.19 -10.25
N ALA A 46 -49.36 25.23 -9.35
CA ALA A 46 -50.35 24.76 -8.39
C ALA A 46 -50.84 25.88 -7.45
N GLY A 47 -49.94 26.78 -7.04
CA GLY A 47 -50.29 27.99 -6.30
C GLY A 47 -51.16 28.96 -7.11
N SER A 48 -50.89 29.10 -8.41
CA SER A 48 -51.70 29.94 -9.31
C SER A 48 -53.11 29.36 -9.51
N LEU A 49 -53.26 28.03 -9.57
CA LEU A 49 -54.57 27.37 -9.73
C LEU A 49 -55.55 27.79 -8.63
N ARG A 50 -55.09 27.95 -7.38
CA ARG A 50 -55.93 28.47 -6.28
C ARG A 50 -56.48 29.87 -6.58
N MET A 51 -55.61 30.77 -7.04
CA MET A 51 -56.03 32.13 -7.42
C MET A 51 -56.99 32.10 -8.61
N GLN A 52 -56.71 31.25 -9.60
CA GLN A 52 -57.58 31.09 -10.77
C GLN A 52 -58.95 30.51 -10.37
N SER A 53 -59.02 29.56 -9.42
CA SER A 53 -60.30 29.02 -8.91
C SER A 53 -61.17 30.10 -8.28
N TYR A 54 -60.59 31.00 -7.47
CA TYR A 54 -61.33 32.14 -6.91
C TYR A 54 -61.70 33.18 -7.97
N ARG A 55 -60.81 33.44 -8.94
CA ARG A 55 -61.10 34.33 -10.08
C ARG A 55 -62.31 33.83 -10.87
N LEU A 56 -62.38 32.54 -11.18
CA LEU A 56 -63.54 31.95 -11.87
C LEU A 56 -64.85 32.11 -11.08
N ALA A 57 -64.80 31.98 -9.75
CA ALA A 57 -65.96 32.24 -8.90
C ALA A 57 -66.39 33.71 -8.93
N TRP A 58 -65.42 34.62 -8.93
CA TRP A 58 -65.66 36.05 -9.05
C TRP A 58 -66.25 36.43 -10.41
N ASP A 59 -65.68 35.91 -11.50
CA ASP A 59 -66.13 36.14 -12.87
C ASP A 59 -67.56 35.67 -13.08
N ARG A 60 -67.92 34.53 -12.47
CA ARG A 60 -69.30 34.04 -12.50
C ARG A 60 -70.25 34.93 -11.72
N ALA A 61 -69.88 35.35 -10.52
CA ALA A 61 -70.71 36.21 -9.67
C ALA A 61 -70.95 37.58 -10.33
N THR A 62 -69.94 38.10 -11.05
CA THR A 62 -69.97 39.39 -11.72
C THR A 62 -70.42 39.32 -13.19
N HIS A 63 -70.69 38.13 -13.72
CA HIS A 63 -71.04 37.89 -15.12
C HIS A 63 -69.99 38.47 -16.09
N SER A 64 -68.71 38.31 -15.75
CA SER A 64 -67.56 38.76 -16.54
C SER A 64 -67.59 38.16 -17.95
N ARG A 65 -67.23 38.97 -18.95
CA ARG A 65 -67.08 38.53 -20.34
C ARG A 65 -65.83 37.66 -20.54
N ASP A 66 -64.89 37.70 -19.61
CA ASP A 66 -63.61 37.01 -19.68
C ASP A 66 -63.68 35.56 -19.13
N LEU A 67 -64.82 35.16 -18.55
CA LEU A 67 -65.03 33.84 -17.96
C LEU A 67 -64.62 32.67 -18.89
N PRO A 68 -64.94 32.66 -20.21
CA PRO A 68 -64.51 31.59 -21.11
C PRO A 68 -62.98 31.53 -21.27
N THR A 69 -62.32 32.68 -21.32
CA THR A 69 -60.86 32.80 -21.45
C THR A 69 -60.18 32.31 -20.18
N ASP A 70 -60.65 32.74 -19.01
CA ASP A 70 -60.08 32.32 -17.73
C ASP A 70 -60.33 30.82 -17.44
N LEU A 71 -61.43 30.27 -17.95
CA LEU A 71 -61.68 28.83 -17.95
C LEU A 71 -60.64 28.06 -18.77
N GLN A 72 -60.29 28.59 -19.95
CA GLN A 72 -59.27 27.99 -20.81
C GLN A 72 -57.88 28.08 -20.15
N HIS A 73 -57.53 29.23 -19.56
CA HIS A 73 -56.28 29.40 -18.83
C HIS A 73 -56.17 28.45 -17.63
N TYR A 74 -57.26 28.22 -16.90
CA TYR A 74 -57.30 27.24 -15.82
C TYR A 74 -56.99 25.83 -16.34
N GLN A 75 -57.66 25.41 -17.42
CA GLN A 75 -57.43 24.10 -18.03
C GLN A 75 -55.97 23.94 -18.48
N GLN A 76 -55.43 24.95 -19.16
CA GLN A 76 -54.02 24.96 -19.60
C GLN A 76 -53.08 24.81 -18.41
N SER A 77 -53.31 25.57 -17.34
CA SER A 77 -52.50 25.51 -16.11
C SER A 77 -52.58 24.13 -15.43
N LEU A 78 -53.76 23.48 -15.47
CA LEU A 78 -53.95 22.14 -14.90
C LEU A 78 -53.24 21.05 -15.72
N ASP A 79 -53.14 21.24 -17.04
CA ASP A 79 -52.50 20.31 -17.97
C ASP A 79 -51.03 20.63 -18.26
N GLU A 80 -50.45 21.62 -17.57
CA GLU A 80 -49.10 22.11 -17.81
C GLU A 80 -48.05 20.98 -17.67
N PRO A 81 -46.99 20.93 -18.50
CA PRO A 81 -46.02 19.83 -18.50
C PRO A 81 -45.36 19.57 -17.13
N ALA A 82 -45.16 20.62 -16.32
CA ALA A 82 -44.61 20.50 -14.98
C ALA A 82 -45.51 19.67 -14.04
N LEU A 83 -46.84 19.75 -14.19
CA LEU A 83 -47.79 18.97 -13.40
C LEU A 83 -48.02 17.57 -13.98
N SER A 84 -48.07 17.41 -15.31
CA SER A 84 -48.20 16.08 -15.92
C SER A 84 -46.99 15.18 -15.65
N ALA A 85 -45.80 15.75 -15.45
CA ALA A 85 -44.62 15.03 -15.00
C ALA A 85 -44.80 14.33 -13.63
N LEU A 86 -45.79 14.71 -12.83
CA LEU A 86 -46.08 14.10 -11.52
C LEU A 86 -46.73 12.71 -11.62
N GLU A 87 -47.09 12.25 -12.82
CA GLU A 87 -47.68 10.93 -13.05
C GLU A 87 -46.63 9.80 -13.24
N HIS A 88 -45.34 10.13 -13.19
CA HIS A 88 -44.25 9.15 -13.32
C HIS A 88 -44.07 8.26 -12.07
N PHE A 89 -43.51 7.06 -12.26
CA PHE A 89 -43.36 6.04 -11.20
C PHE A 89 -42.45 6.43 -10.03
N TYR A 90 -41.52 7.38 -10.23
CA TYR A 90 -40.58 7.83 -9.20
C TYR A 90 -41.18 8.92 -8.29
N VAL A 91 -42.38 9.42 -8.60
CA VAL A 91 -43.10 10.41 -7.80
C VAL A 91 -43.88 9.69 -6.70
N PRO A 92 -43.91 10.20 -5.45
CA PRO A 92 -44.67 9.58 -4.38
C PRO A 92 -46.15 9.45 -4.72
N ALA A 93 -46.73 8.29 -4.42
CA ALA A 93 -48.12 7.98 -4.73
C ALA A 93 -49.12 9.02 -4.19
N GLN A 94 -48.82 9.67 -3.06
CA GLN A 94 -49.63 10.72 -2.47
C GLN A 94 -49.74 11.96 -3.38
N VAL A 95 -48.62 12.41 -3.96
CA VAL A 95 -48.58 13.55 -4.90
C VAL A 95 -49.38 13.22 -6.16
N THR A 96 -49.12 12.05 -6.75
CA THR A 96 -49.82 11.60 -7.97
C THR A 96 -51.32 11.41 -7.73
N ALA A 97 -51.71 10.85 -6.58
CA ALA A 97 -53.13 10.68 -6.23
C ALA A 97 -53.84 12.02 -6.09
N ARG A 98 -53.21 13.02 -5.46
CA ARG A 98 -53.76 14.38 -5.33
C ARG A 98 -53.89 15.09 -6.66
N TYR A 99 -52.90 14.98 -7.53
CA TYR A 99 -52.98 15.55 -8.88
C TYR A 99 -54.12 14.90 -9.70
N ARG A 100 -54.25 13.57 -9.65
CA ARG A 100 -55.36 12.86 -10.29
C ARG A 100 -56.73 13.22 -9.70
N GLN A 101 -56.80 13.45 -8.40
CA GLN A 101 -58.01 13.93 -7.73
C GLN A 101 -58.44 15.29 -8.31
N LEU A 102 -57.52 16.25 -8.44
CA LEU A 102 -57.80 17.56 -9.06
C LEU A 102 -58.33 17.42 -10.49
N LYS A 103 -57.68 16.59 -11.32
CA LYS A 103 -58.14 16.31 -12.70
C LYS A 103 -59.52 15.66 -12.76
N THR A 104 -59.89 14.91 -11.73
CA THR A 104 -61.18 14.22 -11.65
C THR A 104 -62.30 15.13 -11.14
N GLU A 105 -62.00 16.01 -10.19
CA GLU A 105 -62.97 16.96 -9.60
C GLU A 105 -63.24 18.16 -10.53
N TRP A 106 -62.24 18.58 -11.30
CA TRP A 106 -62.33 19.77 -12.14
C TRP A 106 -63.48 19.77 -13.18
N PRO A 107 -63.71 18.69 -13.97
CA PRO A 107 -64.81 18.66 -14.94
C PRO A 107 -66.19 18.88 -14.31
N GLY A 108 -66.41 18.34 -13.10
CA GLY A 108 -67.66 18.54 -12.36
C GLY A 108 -67.83 19.99 -11.92
N LEU A 109 -66.78 20.56 -11.32
CA LEU A 109 -66.76 21.97 -10.91
C LEU A 109 -66.97 22.92 -12.10
N ARG A 110 -66.31 22.65 -13.23
CA ARG A 110 -66.48 23.39 -14.48
C ARG A 110 -67.92 23.31 -15.00
N SER A 111 -68.56 22.15 -14.92
CA SER A 111 -69.94 21.98 -15.36
C SER A 111 -70.91 22.81 -14.51
N GLU A 112 -70.75 22.80 -13.18
CA GLU A 112 -71.56 23.60 -12.25
C GLU A 112 -71.38 25.12 -12.50
N LEU A 113 -70.15 25.56 -12.81
CA LEU A 113 -69.83 26.95 -13.11
C LEU A 113 -70.62 27.48 -14.32
N LEU A 114 -70.74 26.64 -15.35
CA LEU A 114 -71.42 26.94 -16.61
C LEU A 114 -72.93 26.74 -16.51
N ASP A 115 -73.43 26.12 -15.44
CA ASP A 115 -74.86 25.97 -15.22
C ASP A 115 -75.51 27.33 -14.90
N THR A 116 -76.73 27.46 -15.38
CA THR A 116 -77.63 28.58 -15.15
C THR A 116 -77.93 28.74 -13.66
N ASN A 117 -77.98 27.64 -12.90
CA ASN A 117 -78.26 27.62 -11.46
C ASN A 117 -77.05 27.17 -10.62
N ALA A 118 -76.00 28.00 -10.57
CA ALA A 118 -74.75 27.72 -9.86
C ALA A 118 -74.79 28.05 -8.34
N ALA A 119 -75.90 27.77 -7.65
CA ALA A 119 -76.10 28.19 -6.25
C ALA A 119 -75.08 27.56 -5.29
N ASN A 120 -74.60 26.34 -5.58
CA ASN A 120 -73.65 25.62 -4.74
C ASN A 120 -72.19 25.85 -5.12
N TYR A 121 -71.93 26.55 -6.23
CA TYR A 121 -70.59 26.75 -6.77
C TYR A 121 -69.61 27.37 -5.76
N PRO A 122 -69.95 28.43 -4.97
CA PRO A 122 -69.02 28.99 -3.99
C PRO A 122 -68.54 27.99 -2.94
N GLN A 123 -69.42 27.10 -2.48
CA GLN A 123 -69.07 26.05 -1.52
C GLN A 123 -68.20 24.96 -2.16
N GLN A 124 -68.52 24.55 -3.39
CA GLN A 124 -67.73 23.57 -4.12
C GLN A 124 -66.33 24.09 -4.46
N VAL A 125 -66.19 25.35 -4.88
CA VAL A 125 -64.89 26.00 -5.10
C VAL A 125 -64.07 26.02 -3.82
N ARG A 126 -64.67 26.34 -2.68
CA ARG A 126 -63.93 26.32 -1.40
C ARG A 126 -63.39 24.92 -1.08
N SER A 127 -64.21 23.88 -1.23
CA SER A 127 -63.77 22.49 -1.03
C SER A 127 -62.69 22.08 -2.03
N TYR A 128 -62.80 22.52 -3.27
CA TYR A 128 -61.82 22.24 -4.32
C TYR A 128 -60.49 22.96 -4.07
N VAL A 129 -60.53 24.21 -3.61
CA VAL A 129 -59.35 24.96 -3.18
C VAL A 129 -58.68 24.27 -1.98
N ASP A 130 -59.43 23.71 -1.03
CA ASP A 130 -58.84 22.92 0.06
C ASP A 130 -58.12 21.65 -0.46
N THR A 131 -58.58 21.06 -1.57
CA THR A 131 -57.87 19.98 -2.26
C THR A 131 -56.58 20.50 -2.94
N LEU A 132 -56.63 21.67 -3.59
CA LEU A 132 -55.45 22.33 -4.16
C LEU A 132 -54.40 22.68 -3.10
N GLU A 133 -54.80 23.20 -1.94
CA GLU A 133 -53.88 23.53 -0.86
C GLU A 133 -53.15 22.29 -0.33
N ARG A 134 -53.87 21.18 -0.16
CA ARG A 134 -53.27 19.90 0.20
C ARG A 134 -52.33 19.38 -0.88
N PHE A 135 -52.67 19.55 -2.16
CA PHE A 135 -51.79 19.19 -3.27
C PHE A 135 -50.49 20.02 -3.27
N VAL A 136 -50.58 21.34 -3.10
CA VAL A 136 -49.41 22.23 -2.99
C VAL A 136 -48.51 21.82 -1.82
N LEU A 137 -49.11 21.51 -0.67
CA LEU A 137 -48.35 21.04 0.51
C LEU A 137 -47.61 19.73 0.23
N GLU A 138 -48.24 18.76 -0.46
CA GLU A 138 -47.58 17.51 -0.82
C GLU A 138 -46.44 17.72 -1.84
N LEU A 139 -46.57 18.67 -2.77
CA LEU A 139 -45.47 19.06 -3.65
C LEU A 139 -44.29 19.67 -2.87
N GLN A 140 -44.56 20.55 -1.91
CA GLN A 140 -43.52 21.13 -1.05
C GLN A 140 -42.78 20.05 -0.26
N ARG A 141 -43.51 19.16 0.41
CA ARG A 141 -42.92 18.03 1.15
C ARG A 141 -42.12 17.10 0.25
N TYR A 142 -42.58 16.86 -0.97
CA TYR A 142 -41.84 16.05 -1.93
C TYR A 142 -40.51 16.71 -2.35
N ALA A 143 -40.51 18.02 -2.59
CA ALA A 143 -39.30 18.77 -2.87
C ALA A 143 -38.32 18.74 -1.68
N GLU A 144 -38.82 18.90 -0.45
CA GLU A 144 -38.04 18.81 0.78
C GLU A 144 -37.45 17.40 0.99
N LEU A 145 -38.24 16.35 0.77
CA LEU A 145 -37.80 14.96 0.88
C LEU A 145 -36.63 14.68 -0.06
N LYS A 146 -36.69 15.15 -1.30
CA LYS A 146 -35.60 15.02 -2.27
C LYS A 146 -34.32 15.69 -1.78
N MET A 147 -34.41 16.89 -1.23
CA MET A 147 -33.25 17.58 -0.65
C MET A 147 -32.66 16.80 0.54
N HIS A 148 -33.50 16.30 1.45
CA HIS A 148 -33.02 15.49 2.58
C HIS A 148 -32.35 14.19 2.15
N LEU A 149 -32.87 13.52 1.12
CA LEU A 149 -32.24 12.31 0.56
C LEU A 149 -30.86 12.61 -0.06
N VAL A 150 -30.70 13.75 -0.74
CA VAL A 150 -29.39 14.19 -1.26
C VAL A 150 -28.41 14.45 -0.12
N VAL A 151 -28.83 15.15 0.95
CA VAL A 151 -27.98 15.42 2.11
C VAL A 151 -27.57 14.12 2.80
N ALA A 152 -28.51 13.22 3.05
CA ALA A 152 -28.25 11.93 3.69
C ALA A 152 -27.30 11.06 2.85
N SER A 153 -27.57 10.93 1.56
CA SER A 153 -26.71 10.15 0.65
C SER A 153 -25.31 10.77 0.50
N SER A 154 -25.21 12.11 0.46
CA SER A 154 -23.93 12.82 0.47
C SER A 154 -23.12 12.56 1.73
N LEU A 155 -23.77 12.57 2.91
CA LEU A 155 -23.11 12.29 4.18
C LEU A 155 -22.60 10.84 4.24
N VAL A 156 -23.41 9.87 3.81
CA VAL A 156 -23.01 8.46 3.72
C VAL A 156 -21.83 8.29 2.76
N GLY A 157 -21.90 8.93 1.57
CA GLY A 157 -20.81 8.92 0.59
C GLY A 157 -19.52 9.51 1.16
N PHE A 158 -19.61 10.63 1.89
CA PHE A 158 -18.46 11.26 2.53
C PHE A 158 -17.81 10.38 3.61
N ILE A 159 -18.61 9.77 4.49
CA ILE A 159 -18.14 8.82 5.50
C ILE A 159 -17.46 7.61 4.83
N ALA A 160 -18.03 7.10 3.74
CA ALA A 160 -17.45 6.00 2.98
C ALA A 160 -16.07 6.37 2.38
N ILE A 161 -15.94 7.58 1.81
CA ILE A 161 -14.66 8.08 1.29
C ILE A 161 -13.62 8.21 2.40
N ILE A 162 -13.96 8.80 3.55
CA ILE A 162 -13.05 8.92 4.70
C ILE A 162 -12.61 7.53 5.18
N THR A 163 -13.55 6.60 5.30
CA THR A 163 -13.26 5.23 5.76
C THR A 163 -12.33 4.52 4.79
N LEU A 164 -12.58 4.63 3.49
CA LEU A 164 -11.75 4.06 2.44
C LEU A 164 -10.35 4.70 2.43
N ALA A 165 -10.26 6.02 2.63
CA ALA A 165 -9.00 6.75 2.72
C ALA A 165 -8.17 6.31 3.94
N GLY A 166 -8.79 6.25 5.13
CA GLY A 166 -8.14 5.76 6.35
C GLY A 166 -7.68 4.31 6.22
N TRP A 167 -8.50 3.44 5.62
CA TRP A 167 -8.13 2.06 5.32
C TRP A 167 -6.93 1.99 4.36
N THR A 168 -6.94 2.79 3.30
CA THR A 168 -5.84 2.87 2.31
C THR A 168 -4.54 3.34 2.94
N ILE A 169 -4.58 4.41 3.75
CA ILE A 169 -3.42 4.93 4.48
C ILE A 169 -2.87 3.87 5.43
N ARG A 170 -3.74 3.18 6.18
CA ARG A 170 -3.33 2.10 7.09
C ARG A 170 -2.67 0.95 6.34
N GLN A 171 -3.22 0.57 5.19
CA GLN A 171 -2.65 -0.48 4.35
C GLN A 171 -1.29 -0.07 3.78
N THR A 172 -1.17 1.14 3.22
CA THR A 172 0.09 1.71 2.74
C THR A 172 1.14 1.73 3.84
N ARG A 173 0.78 2.17 5.05
CA ARG A 173 1.71 2.18 6.18
C ARG A 173 2.21 0.78 6.52
N ARG A 174 1.32 -0.22 6.58
CA ARG A 174 1.66 -1.59 6.98
C ARG A 174 2.38 -2.39 5.89
N GLN A 175 1.99 -2.22 4.62
CA GLN A 175 2.48 -3.04 3.51
C GLN A 175 3.59 -2.37 2.71
N ILE A 176 3.83 -1.06 2.90
CA ILE A 176 4.82 -0.28 2.15
C ILE A 176 5.82 0.38 3.09
N VAL A 177 5.35 1.31 3.94
CA VAL A 177 6.25 2.16 4.74
C VAL A 177 7.01 1.36 5.81
N MET A 178 6.31 0.53 6.61
CA MET A 178 6.98 -0.26 7.66
C MET A 178 8.01 -1.24 7.08
N PRO A 179 7.72 -2.04 6.03
CA PRO A 179 8.72 -2.92 5.43
C PRO A 179 9.91 -2.17 4.81
N LEU A 180 9.68 -1.03 4.16
CA LEU A 180 10.77 -0.18 3.64
C LEU A 180 11.70 0.31 4.76
N ASN A 181 11.14 0.79 5.87
CA ASN A 181 11.94 1.21 7.02
C ASN A 181 12.76 0.04 7.59
N LYS A 182 12.17 -1.16 7.70
CA LYS A 182 12.90 -2.36 8.15
C LYS A 182 14.04 -2.72 7.20
N LEU A 183 13.83 -2.63 5.89
CA LEU A 183 14.89 -2.86 4.90
C LEU A 183 16.01 -1.82 5.01
N ALA A 184 15.67 -0.55 5.18
CA ALA A 184 16.65 0.51 5.39
C ALA A 184 17.47 0.27 6.67
N THR A 185 16.81 -0.09 7.77
CA THR A 185 17.48 -0.47 9.02
C THR A 185 18.40 -1.67 8.81
N ALA A 186 17.92 -2.74 8.17
CA ALA A 186 18.73 -3.93 7.91
C ALA A 186 19.95 -3.62 7.03
N SER A 187 19.81 -2.75 6.02
CA SER A 187 20.93 -2.27 5.21
C SER A 187 21.99 -1.57 6.06
N GLY A 188 21.58 -0.75 7.04
CA GLY A 188 22.49 -0.10 7.98
C GLY A 188 23.27 -1.10 8.84
N TYR A 189 22.63 -2.20 9.26
CA TYR A 189 23.30 -3.28 10.01
C TYR A 189 24.36 -3.97 9.14
N LEU A 190 24.00 -4.37 7.92
CA LEU A 190 24.94 -5.01 6.98
C LEU A 190 26.14 -4.11 6.66
N GLN A 191 25.93 -2.80 6.52
CA GLN A 191 27.00 -1.85 6.23
C GLN A 191 28.09 -1.82 7.33
N HIS A 192 27.70 -2.09 8.58
CA HIS A 192 28.63 -2.16 9.72
C HIS A 192 29.12 -3.60 10.00
N GLY A 193 28.95 -4.53 9.04
CA GLY A 193 29.33 -5.94 9.22
C GLY A 193 28.45 -6.70 10.21
N ASN A 194 27.33 -6.12 10.65
CA ASN A 194 26.41 -6.76 11.58
C ASN A 194 25.30 -7.49 10.81
N PHE A 195 25.32 -8.82 10.87
CA PHE A 195 24.31 -9.68 10.23
C PHE A 195 23.09 -9.98 11.11
N HIS A 196 23.07 -9.51 12.37
CA HIS A 196 21.95 -9.63 13.30
C HIS A 196 20.98 -8.45 13.19
N TYR A 197 20.32 -8.34 12.04
CA TYR A 197 19.31 -7.29 11.80
C TYR A 197 17.88 -7.76 12.14
N PRO A 198 16.93 -6.83 12.36
CA PRO A 198 15.53 -7.18 12.62
C PRO A 198 14.90 -8.00 11.49
N ALA A 199 14.07 -8.98 11.84
CA ALA A 199 13.43 -9.85 10.85
C ALA A 199 12.62 -9.07 9.79
N LEU A 200 12.93 -9.36 8.52
CA LEU A 200 12.23 -8.80 7.37
C LEU A 200 10.98 -9.62 7.06
N ASP A 201 9.92 -8.94 6.63
CA ASP A 201 8.66 -9.60 6.28
C ASP A 201 8.70 -10.10 4.82
N THR A 202 9.08 -11.35 4.64
CA THR A 202 9.19 -12.02 3.34
C THR A 202 7.86 -12.58 2.85
N ALA A 203 6.84 -12.65 3.71
CA ALA A 203 5.53 -13.22 3.40
C ALA A 203 4.57 -12.20 2.76
N LEU A 204 4.98 -10.94 2.64
CA LEU A 204 4.17 -9.91 2.00
C LEU A 204 3.82 -10.32 0.56
N PRO A 205 2.53 -10.25 0.16
CA PRO A 205 2.07 -10.67 -1.16
C PRO A 205 2.37 -9.64 -2.26
N ASN A 206 3.34 -8.74 -2.05
CA ASN A 206 3.66 -7.61 -2.92
C ASN A 206 5.15 -7.56 -3.27
N GLU A 207 5.56 -6.53 -4.01
CA GLU A 207 6.94 -6.31 -4.47
C GLU A 207 7.94 -6.26 -3.30
N LEU A 208 7.52 -5.75 -2.13
CA LEU A 208 8.40 -5.64 -0.95
C LEU A 208 8.67 -6.99 -0.28
N GLY A 209 7.76 -7.97 -0.37
CA GLY A 209 8.05 -9.33 0.09
C GLY A 209 9.11 -10.02 -0.77
N VAL A 210 9.07 -9.78 -2.08
CA VAL A 210 10.11 -10.25 -3.01
C VAL A 210 11.44 -9.57 -2.71
N LEU A 211 11.45 -8.26 -2.50
CA LEU A 211 12.64 -7.49 -2.14
C LEU A 211 13.23 -7.94 -0.79
N ALA A 212 12.39 -8.12 0.23
CA ALA A 212 12.81 -8.65 1.54
C ALA A 212 13.46 -10.03 1.41
N SER A 213 12.87 -10.91 0.61
CA SER A 213 13.41 -12.25 0.34
C SER A 213 14.76 -12.19 -0.40
N ALA A 214 14.89 -11.28 -1.37
CA ALA A 214 16.13 -11.07 -2.10
C ALA A 214 17.22 -10.51 -1.20
N PHE A 215 16.90 -9.51 -0.37
CA PHE A 215 17.82 -8.93 0.61
C PHE A 215 18.33 -9.99 1.58
N GLN A 216 17.44 -10.80 2.16
CA GLN A 216 17.84 -11.84 3.10
C GLN A 216 18.77 -12.89 2.47
N ARG A 217 18.53 -13.29 1.22
CA ARG A 217 19.44 -14.18 0.48
C ARG A 217 20.81 -13.54 0.25
N MET A 218 20.85 -12.25 -0.10
CA MET A 218 22.11 -11.52 -0.28
C MET A 218 22.88 -11.42 1.04
N ALA A 219 22.20 -11.05 2.13
CA ALA A 219 22.80 -10.96 3.46
C ALA A 219 23.39 -12.30 3.93
N GLN A 220 22.65 -13.39 3.76
CA GLN A 220 23.12 -14.74 4.09
C GLN A 220 24.36 -15.14 3.27
N LYS A 221 24.35 -14.87 1.95
CA LYS A 221 25.49 -15.18 1.09
C LYS A 221 26.72 -14.35 1.46
N LEU A 222 26.52 -13.08 1.82
CA LEU A 222 27.59 -12.19 2.27
C LEU A 222 28.19 -12.69 3.60
N GLN A 223 27.35 -13.07 4.57
CA GLN A 223 27.78 -13.65 5.84
C GLN A 223 28.59 -14.94 5.64
N GLN A 224 28.15 -15.82 4.73
CA GLN A 224 28.89 -17.03 4.40
C GLN A 224 30.26 -16.70 3.80
N HIS A 225 30.32 -15.70 2.90
CA HIS A 225 31.58 -15.27 2.31
C HIS A 225 32.55 -14.67 3.33
N THR A 226 32.07 -13.86 4.28
CA THR A 226 32.94 -13.30 5.33
C THR A 226 33.50 -14.39 6.23
N LEU A 227 32.68 -15.37 6.63
CA LEU A 227 33.14 -16.51 7.43
C LEU A 227 34.18 -17.37 6.70
N LEU A 228 33.97 -17.63 5.40
CA LEU A 228 34.94 -18.37 4.59
C LEU A 228 36.28 -17.62 4.47
N LEU A 229 36.24 -16.29 4.28
CA LEU A 229 37.45 -15.47 4.23
C LEU A 229 38.20 -15.47 5.57
N GLU A 230 37.48 -15.37 6.69
CA GLU A 230 38.06 -15.45 8.03
C GLU A 230 38.73 -16.82 8.27
N GLN A 231 38.08 -17.92 7.87
CA GLN A 231 38.66 -19.26 7.99
C GLN A 231 39.91 -19.43 7.12
N HIS A 232 39.88 -18.95 5.88
CA HIS A 232 41.04 -18.99 4.99
C HIS A 232 42.21 -18.16 5.55
N ALA A 233 41.94 -16.97 6.08
CA ALA A 233 42.97 -16.13 6.69
C ALA A 233 43.60 -16.80 7.93
N GLN A 234 42.78 -17.44 8.78
CA GLN A 234 43.27 -18.19 9.95
C GLN A 234 44.12 -19.39 9.54
N GLN A 235 43.73 -20.12 8.50
CA GLN A 235 44.52 -21.23 7.98
C GLN A 235 45.88 -20.77 7.45
N GLN A 236 45.90 -19.67 6.68
CA GLN A 236 47.15 -19.08 6.19
C GLN A 236 48.05 -18.63 7.34
N GLN A 237 47.50 -17.97 8.36
CA GLN A 237 48.26 -17.56 9.54
C GLN A 237 48.84 -18.76 10.28
N HIS A 238 48.06 -19.84 10.45
CA HIS A 238 48.55 -21.06 11.08
C HIS A 238 49.67 -21.72 10.27
N GLN A 239 49.55 -21.75 8.95
CA GLN A 239 50.62 -22.26 8.08
C GLN A 239 51.90 -21.43 8.19
N LEU A 240 51.79 -20.10 8.26
CA LEU A 240 52.95 -19.22 8.47
C LEU A 240 53.63 -19.50 9.82
N ILE A 241 52.86 -19.63 10.90
CA ILE A 241 53.41 -19.97 12.23
C ILE A 241 54.14 -21.32 12.20
N LEU A 242 53.56 -22.34 11.57
CA LEU A 242 54.21 -23.65 11.43
C LEU A 242 55.49 -23.57 10.58
N MET A 243 55.53 -22.71 9.56
CA MET A 243 56.73 -22.49 8.75
C MET A 243 57.82 -21.78 9.56
N GLU A 244 57.47 -20.77 10.35
CA GLU A 244 58.40 -20.08 11.26
C GLU A 244 58.97 -21.04 12.31
N GLU A 245 58.13 -21.88 12.92
CA GLU A 245 58.57 -22.88 13.91
C GLU A 245 59.52 -23.90 13.29
N ARG A 246 59.21 -24.40 12.08
CA ARG A 246 60.09 -25.32 11.36
C ARG A 246 61.44 -24.68 11.01
N ALA A 247 61.44 -23.42 10.61
CA ALA A 247 62.67 -22.68 10.32
C ALA A 247 63.52 -22.50 11.57
N ALA A 248 62.90 -22.13 12.70
CA ALA A 248 63.59 -21.98 13.98
C ALA A 248 64.18 -23.30 14.48
N ILE A 249 63.43 -24.41 14.41
CA ILE A 249 63.93 -25.74 14.77
C ILE A 249 65.11 -26.14 13.88
N ALA A 250 65.04 -25.87 12.57
CA ALA A 250 66.13 -26.19 11.66
C ALA A 250 67.40 -25.38 12.00
N GLU A 251 67.26 -24.12 12.39
CA GLU A 251 68.37 -23.26 12.82
C GLU A 251 68.99 -23.75 14.15
N GLU A 252 68.17 -24.04 15.16
CA GLU A 252 68.64 -24.53 16.47
C GLU A 252 69.28 -25.93 16.38
N LEU A 253 68.66 -26.82 15.59
CA LEU A 253 69.22 -28.15 15.29
C LEU A 253 70.55 -28.04 14.55
N HIS A 254 70.66 -27.10 13.59
CA HIS A 254 71.92 -26.85 12.88
C HIS A 254 73.03 -26.45 13.84
N ASP A 255 72.77 -25.47 14.71
CA ASP A 255 73.75 -24.95 15.66
C ASP A 255 74.20 -26.05 16.64
N ALA A 256 73.25 -26.81 17.19
CA ALA A 256 73.55 -27.90 18.12
C ALA A 256 74.40 -29.01 17.48
N LEU A 257 74.07 -29.42 16.25
CA LEU A 257 74.82 -30.44 15.52
C LEU A 257 76.22 -29.96 15.12
N ALA A 258 76.34 -28.71 14.67
CA ALA A 258 77.63 -28.11 14.34
C ALA A 258 78.55 -28.03 15.58
N GLN A 259 78.00 -27.67 16.75
CA GLN A 259 78.73 -27.65 18.01
C GLN A 259 79.19 -29.06 18.44
N ALA A 260 78.31 -30.06 18.38
CA ALA A 260 78.63 -31.43 18.76
C ALA A 260 79.75 -32.02 17.87
N LEU A 261 79.68 -31.81 16.56
CA LEU A 261 80.72 -32.23 15.63
C LEU A 261 82.03 -31.48 15.88
N SER A 262 81.99 -30.17 16.10
CA SER A 262 83.20 -29.38 16.41
C SER A 262 83.87 -29.86 17.71
N PHE A 263 83.08 -30.15 18.74
CA PHE A 263 83.56 -30.71 19.99
C PHE A 263 84.21 -32.09 19.79
N LEU A 264 83.56 -32.99 19.04
CA LEU A 264 84.11 -34.30 18.73
C LEU A 264 85.42 -34.19 17.93
N GLY A 265 85.51 -33.28 16.96
CA GLY A 265 86.74 -33.03 16.21
C GLY A 265 87.89 -32.55 17.10
N ILE A 266 87.61 -31.67 18.07
CA ILE A 266 88.60 -31.22 19.07
C ILE A 266 89.04 -32.40 19.95
N GLN A 267 88.11 -33.21 20.47
CA GLN A 267 88.43 -34.39 21.28
C GLN A 267 89.27 -35.40 20.52
N LEU A 268 88.98 -35.59 19.23
CA LEU A 268 89.73 -36.49 18.36
C LEU A 268 91.16 -35.98 18.10
N THR A 269 91.31 -34.67 17.85
CA THR A 269 92.62 -34.02 17.73
C THR A 269 93.45 -34.15 19.01
N LEU A 270 92.83 -33.95 20.17
CA LEU A 270 93.47 -34.13 21.48
C LEU A 270 93.85 -35.59 21.73
N LEU A 271 92.99 -36.54 21.36
CA LEU A 271 93.24 -37.98 21.48
C LEU A 271 94.44 -38.39 20.62
N LYS A 272 94.49 -37.95 19.36
CA LYS A 272 95.61 -38.15 18.44
C LYS A 272 96.92 -37.64 19.03
N ARG A 273 96.91 -36.42 19.58
CA ARG A 273 98.08 -35.80 20.22
C ARG A 273 98.56 -36.56 21.46
N ARG A 274 97.65 -37.21 22.19
CA ARG A 274 97.95 -37.94 23.43
C ARG A 274 98.46 -39.36 23.18
N ILE A 275 97.99 -40.00 22.11
CA ILE A 275 98.44 -41.34 21.70
C ILE A 275 99.79 -41.26 20.95
N GLY A 276 99.97 -40.27 20.07
CA GLY A 276 101.18 -40.13 19.23
C GLY A 276 101.44 -41.37 18.35
N ASP A 277 102.64 -41.49 17.74
CA ASP A 277 103.02 -42.62 16.86
C ASP A 277 103.24 -43.95 17.63
N ARG A 278 102.68 -44.09 18.83
CA ARG A 278 102.98 -45.21 19.73
C ARG A 278 102.21 -46.48 19.39
N ASP A 279 101.06 -46.36 18.71
CA ASP A 279 100.24 -47.50 18.30
C ASP A 279 99.64 -47.28 16.90
N PRO A 280 100.18 -47.94 15.86
CA PRO A 280 99.70 -47.79 14.48
C PRO A 280 98.26 -48.29 14.27
N LYS A 281 97.73 -49.17 15.15
CA LYS A 281 96.32 -49.58 15.08
C LYS A 281 95.38 -48.50 15.63
N ALA A 282 95.78 -47.82 16.69
CA ALA A 282 95.01 -46.70 17.24
C ALA A 282 95.02 -45.50 16.29
N GLU A 283 96.13 -45.28 15.59
CA GLU A 283 96.28 -44.21 14.60
C GLU A 283 95.37 -44.43 13.38
N ALA A 284 95.26 -45.67 12.88
CA ALA A 284 94.33 -46.03 11.82
C ALA A 284 92.86 -45.80 12.22
N ILE A 285 92.48 -46.16 13.46
CA ILE A 285 91.11 -45.95 13.96
C ILE A 285 90.79 -44.44 14.11
N ILE A 286 91.76 -43.63 14.54
CA ILE A 286 91.58 -42.17 14.64
C ILE A 286 91.44 -41.55 13.25
N ALA A 287 92.22 -42.00 12.26
CA ALA A 287 92.11 -41.53 10.88
C ALA A 287 90.75 -41.89 10.26
N ASP A 288 90.24 -43.09 10.52
CA ASP A 288 88.88 -43.50 10.10
C ASP A 288 87.80 -42.65 10.78
N LEU A 289 87.96 -42.34 12.08
CA LEU A 289 87.05 -41.45 12.80
C LEU A 289 87.13 -40.01 12.29
N GLU A 290 88.30 -39.48 11.93
CA GLU A 290 88.48 -38.14 11.34
C GLU A 290 87.75 -38.09 9.99
N HIS A 291 87.94 -39.11 9.14
CA HIS A 291 87.25 -39.22 7.86
C HIS A 291 85.73 -39.32 8.02
N ALA A 292 85.25 -40.11 8.98
CA ALA A 292 83.82 -40.24 9.26
C ALA A 292 83.22 -38.92 9.80
N LEU A 293 83.99 -38.16 10.58
CA LEU A 293 83.56 -36.87 11.12
C LEU A 293 83.47 -35.80 10.03
N ASP A 294 84.48 -35.71 9.17
CA ASP A 294 84.48 -34.78 8.02
C ASP A 294 83.37 -35.12 7.02
N ALA A 295 83.15 -36.40 6.74
CA ALA A 295 82.02 -36.86 5.92
C ALA A 295 80.68 -36.46 6.55
N SER A 296 80.52 -36.64 7.86
CA SER A 296 79.31 -36.25 8.58
C SER A 296 79.11 -34.73 8.60
N TRP A 297 80.21 -33.95 8.67
CA TRP A 297 80.17 -32.49 8.61
C TRP A 297 79.75 -31.99 7.23
N HIS A 298 80.27 -32.59 6.16
CA HIS A 298 79.85 -32.32 4.79
C HIS A 298 78.37 -32.66 4.56
N GLN A 299 77.93 -33.82 5.04
CA GLN A 299 76.57 -34.30 4.87
C GLN A 299 75.55 -33.43 5.63
N LEU A 300 75.91 -32.95 6.83
CA LEU A 300 75.12 -31.97 7.57
C LEU A 300 74.94 -30.67 6.77
N ARG A 301 76.04 -30.13 6.23
CA ARG A 301 76.04 -28.88 5.47
C ARG A 301 75.23 -28.96 4.17
N GLU A 302 75.24 -30.13 3.53
CA GLU A 302 74.45 -30.38 2.32
C GLU A 302 72.95 -30.51 2.62
N LEU A 303 72.57 -31.24 3.67
CA LEU A 303 71.18 -31.33 4.13
C LEU A 303 70.59 -29.95 4.46
N LEU A 304 71.37 -29.10 5.11
CA LEU A 304 70.94 -27.76 5.49
C LEU A 304 70.81 -26.81 4.31
N ALA A 305 71.70 -26.89 3.31
CA ALA A 305 71.56 -26.14 2.07
C ALA A 305 70.23 -26.49 1.36
N THR A 306 69.84 -27.76 1.41
CA THR A 306 68.59 -28.27 0.82
C THR A 306 67.34 -27.81 1.59
N PHE A 307 67.42 -27.76 2.93
CA PHE A 307 66.37 -27.18 3.76
C PHE A 307 66.20 -25.66 3.54
N ARG A 308 67.29 -24.92 3.29
CA ARG A 308 67.23 -23.49 2.98
C ARG A 308 66.69 -23.18 1.57
N SER A 309 66.86 -24.09 0.60
CA SER A 309 66.43 -23.88 -0.79
C SER A 309 65.00 -24.32 -1.09
N THR A 310 64.30 -24.91 -0.12
CA THR A 310 62.89 -25.31 -0.22
C THR A 310 61.91 -24.28 0.37
N HIS A 311 62.40 -23.07 0.66
CA HIS A 311 61.61 -21.88 0.95
C HIS A 311 61.02 -21.25 -0.31
#